data_AF-A0A7W4EQ33-F1
#
_entry.id   AF-A0A7W4EQ33-F1
#
_cell.length_a   1.000
_cell.length_b   1.000
_cell.length_c   1.000
_cell.angle_alpha   90.00
_cell.angle_beta   90.00
_cell.angle_gamma   90.00
#
_symmetry.space_group_name_H-M   'P 1'
#
loop_
_entity.id
_entity.type
_entity.pdbx_description
1 polymer ?
#
loop_
_entity_poly.entity_id
_entity_poly.type
_entity_poly.pdbx_seq_one_letter_code
_entity_poly.pdbx_strand_id
1 'polypeptide(L)'
;EGEEKQRVIAPNGTTTAYLRKRWGLAKDRAEDVLHHAKDAAVVAAIDQKIVMQANLYAKRHEIKALLAATKTMEEKTDKLTGEITDEDEFDKAQQRKAAILVLSSKHFPQPWDNFGKEVMKRTLNTDIATLQNELRGLENYDDEFCLSVKPIFVSRMPRRKATAQAHKETIRSPKVKDNDQRTVRMPLNKVKSRDVENSVLKESDKWLYNKLLERLDTHDNNPEKAFAEPIYKNDKKFDKNGKKLSPVSTIKVYSTQPSGFYINDGKAFVNNGSMVRLDVYQKPNKKGKIEHFFVPVYAHQIGKNKPAPTKILPAPKGFTDVDEMFIKICSLYPNDYVRIYLKNKILEGYYSGYDISVGAMILYPHFTPSKDIKVANRVSARSATLIERYDIAILGDNYRWL
;
A
#
# COMPACT_ATOMS: atom_id res chain seq x y z
N GLU A 1 -29.72 -26.34 22.27
CA GLU A 1 -28.31 -25.91 22.22
C GLU A 1 -28.04 -25.01 23.41
N GLY A 2 -27.09 -25.33 24.28
CA GLY A 2 -26.87 -24.61 25.55
C GLY A 2 -26.25 -23.21 25.37
N GLU A 3 -26.63 -22.28 26.24
CA GLU A 3 -26.09 -20.90 26.29
C GLU A 3 -24.59 -20.84 26.61
N GLU A 4 -24.02 -21.87 27.25
CA GLU A 4 -22.63 -21.89 27.73
C GLU A 4 -21.58 -22.35 26.69
N LYS A 5 -22.00 -22.77 25.48
CA LYS A 5 -21.05 -23.26 24.47
C LYS A 5 -20.21 -22.09 23.92
N GLN A 6 -18.88 -22.19 23.99
CA GLN A 6 -17.97 -21.20 23.40
C GLN A 6 -18.16 -21.14 21.88
N ARG A 7 -18.68 -20.00 21.38
CA ARG A 7 -18.95 -19.76 19.93
C ARG A 7 -17.89 -18.91 19.24
N VAL A 8 -17.01 -18.28 20.01
CA VAL A 8 -15.94 -17.42 19.51
C VAL A 8 -14.60 -17.93 20.03
N ILE A 9 -13.70 -18.21 19.10
CA ILE A 9 -12.33 -18.63 19.39
C ILE A 9 -11.39 -17.53 18.89
N ALA A 10 -10.48 -17.09 19.75
CA ALA A 10 -9.45 -16.10 19.42
C ALA A 10 -8.07 -16.77 19.50
N PRO A 11 -7.64 -17.52 18.48
CA PRO A 11 -6.32 -18.14 18.49
C PRO A 11 -5.23 -17.06 18.46
N ASN A 12 -4.20 -17.22 19.29
CA ASN A 12 -3.09 -16.27 19.30
C ASN A 12 -2.23 -16.40 18.02
N GLY A 13 -1.44 -15.36 17.72
CA GLY A 13 -0.62 -15.31 16.52
C GLY A 13 0.45 -16.40 16.45
N THR A 14 0.99 -16.83 17.60
CA THR A 14 2.01 -17.89 17.70
C THR A 14 1.45 -19.24 17.29
N THR A 15 0.28 -19.62 17.82
CA THR A 15 -0.44 -20.84 17.47
C THR A 15 -0.78 -20.86 15.98
N THR A 16 -1.32 -19.75 15.46
CA THR A 16 -1.65 -19.62 14.03
C THR A 16 -0.42 -19.78 13.15
N ALA A 17 0.71 -19.14 13.50
CA ALA A 17 1.96 -19.26 12.75
C ALA A 17 2.55 -20.67 12.80
N TYR A 18 2.47 -21.34 13.96
CA TYR A 18 2.92 -22.71 14.14
C TYR A 18 2.12 -23.70 13.27
N LEU A 19 0.80 -23.65 13.35
CA LEU A 19 -0.10 -24.50 12.57
C LEU A 19 0.07 -24.26 11.08
N ARG A 20 0.07 -23.00 10.63
CA ARG A 20 0.30 -22.63 9.24
C ARG A 20 1.60 -23.24 8.68
N LYS A 21 2.71 -23.12 9.42
CA LYS A 21 4.01 -23.69 9.02
C LYS A 21 3.96 -25.21 8.93
N ARG A 22 3.33 -25.87 9.91
CA ARG A 22 3.19 -27.33 9.95
C ARG A 22 2.26 -27.89 8.86
N TRP A 23 1.29 -27.10 8.41
CA TRP A 23 0.42 -27.42 7.28
C TRP A 23 1.02 -27.05 5.91
N GLY A 24 2.28 -26.61 5.84
CA GLY A 24 2.96 -26.35 4.57
C GLY A 24 2.52 -25.04 3.88
N LEU A 25 1.84 -24.15 4.59
CA LEU A 25 1.37 -22.88 4.06
C LEU A 25 2.46 -21.80 4.22
N ALA A 26 3.42 -21.78 3.30
CA ALA A 26 4.46 -20.76 3.27
C ALA A 26 3.87 -19.35 3.04
N LYS A 27 4.52 -18.35 3.63
CA LYS A 27 4.10 -16.94 3.57
C LYS A 27 5.20 -16.13 2.89
N ASP A 28 4.97 -15.79 1.63
CA ASP A 28 5.72 -14.73 0.96
C ASP A 28 4.90 -13.42 1.03
N ARG A 29 5.46 -12.40 1.68
CA ARG A 29 4.82 -11.08 1.81
C ARG A 29 5.20 -10.13 0.67
N ALA A 30 6.26 -10.46 -0.07
CA ALA A 30 6.77 -9.65 -1.17
C ALA A 30 6.05 -9.99 -2.48
N GLU A 31 5.55 -11.22 -2.60
CA GLU A 31 4.82 -11.71 -3.79
C GLU A 31 3.42 -11.11 -3.90
N ASP A 32 2.54 -11.36 -2.92
CA ASP A 32 1.15 -10.90 -2.94
C ASP A 32 0.54 -10.71 -1.54
N VAL A 33 -0.68 -10.15 -1.52
CA VAL A 33 -1.50 -10.00 -0.30
C VAL A 33 -2.46 -11.17 -0.03
N LEU A 34 -2.49 -12.20 -0.88
CA LEU A 34 -3.36 -13.37 -0.74
C LEU A 34 -2.97 -14.25 0.45
N HIS A 35 -1.76 -14.08 0.99
CA HIS A 35 -1.38 -14.70 2.26
C HIS A 35 -2.32 -14.35 3.43
N HIS A 36 -3.06 -13.25 3.37
CA HIS A 36 -4.11 -12.95 4.36
C HIS A 36 -5.28 -13.93 4.28
N ALA A 37 -5.64 -14.40 3.09
CA ALA A 37 -6.66 -15.43 2.90
C ALA A 37 -6.17 -16.80 3.40
N LYS A 38 -4.88 -17.12 3.20
CA LYS A 38 -4.23 -18.31 3.80
C LYS A 38 -4.36 -18.27 5.33
N ASP A 39 -4.02 -17.12 5.93
CA ASP A 39 -4.12 -16.93 7.38
C ASP A 39 -5.57 -17.06 7.89
N ALA A 40 -6.54 -16.52 7.15
CA ALA A 40 -7.96 -16.66 7.48
C ALA A 40 -8.45 -18.11 7.44
N ALA A 41 -8.03 -18.89 6.42
CA ALA A 41 -8.37 -20.31 6.34
C ALA A 41 -7.78 -21.12 7.49
N VAL A 42 -6.54 -20.81 7.90
CA VAL A 42 -5.92 -21.41 9.09
C VAL A 42 -6.73 -21.09 10.33
N VAL A 43 -7.09 -19.82 10.56
CA VAL A 43 -7.88 -19.41 11.73
C VAL A 43 -9.25 -20.10 11.75
N ALA A 44 -9.93 -20.19 10.61
CA ALA A 44 -11.23 -20.83 10.49
C ALA A 44 -11.19 -22.34 10.77
N ALA A 45 -10.06 -22.99 10.47
CA ALA A 45 -9.87 -24.41 10.68
C ALA A 45 -9.37 -24.76 12.09
N ILE A 46 -9.05 -23.78 12.94
CA ILE A 46 -8.64 -24.03 14.33
C ILE A 46 -9.86 -24.33 15.18
N ASP A 47 -9.89 -25.53 15.76
CA ASP A 47 -10.80 -25.91 16.83
C ASP A 47 -10.02 -26.40 18.08
N GLN A 48 -10.73 -26.64 19.17
CA GLN A 48 -10.13 -27.12 20.42
C GLN A 48 -9.43 -28.49 20.23
N LYS A 49 -9.97 -29.35 19.36
CA LYS A 49 -9.42 -30.69 19.08
C LYS A 49 -8.05 -30.60 18.41
N ILE A 50 -7.90 -29.77 17.38
CA ILE A 50 -6.64 -29.52 16.69
C ILE A 50 -5.62 -28.89 17.63
N VAL A 51 -6.04 -27.93 18.46
CA VAL A 51 -5.13 -27.31 19.45
C VAL A 51 -4.62 -28.37 20.43
N MET A 52 -5.50 -29.22 20.97
CA MET A 52 -5.12 -30.32 21.84
C MET A 52 -4.16 -31.29 21.14
N GLN A 53 -4.49 -31.74 19.93
CA GLN A 53 -3.65 -32.66 19.16
C GLN A 53 -2.29 -32.05 18.82
N ALA A 54 -2.22 -30.76 18.48
CA ALA A 54 -0.98 -30.05 18.19
C ALA A 54 -0.08 -29.94 19.44
N ASN A 55 -0.67 -29.68 20.60
CA ASN A 55 0.05 -29.66 21.89
C ASN A 55 0.58 -31.05 22.25
N LEU A 56 -0.23 -32.10 22.10
CA LEU A 56 0.21 -33.49 22.29
C LEU A 56 1.34 -33.86 21.33
N TYR A 57 1.24 -33.44 20.07
CA TYR A 57 2.27 -33.69 19.06
C TYR A 57 3.58 -32.98 19.41
N ALA A 58 3.51 -31.74 19.91
CA ALA A 58 4.69 -31.00 20.36
C ALA A 58 5.38 -31.68 21.55
N LYS A 59 4.61 -32.29 22.46
CA LYS A 59 5.10 -33.03 23.64
C LYS A 59 5.38 -34.52 23.36
N ARG A 60 5.30 -34.97 22.10
CA ARG A 60 5.40 -36.39 21.74
C ARG A 60 6.64 -37.09 22.29
N HIS A 61 7.80 -36.44 22.29
CA HIS A 61 9.03 -37.03 22.81
C HIS A 61 9.01 -37.17 24.34
N GLU A 62 8.53 -36.16 25.06
CA GLU A 62 8.35 -36.20 26.51
C GLU A 62 7.33 -37.26 26.91
N ILE A 63 6.18 -37.32 26.23
CA ILE A 63 5.13 -38.31 26.47
C ILE A 63 5.66 -39.73 26.16
N LYS A 64 6.41 -39.91 25.06
CA LYS A 64 7.02 -41.20 24.74
C LYS A 64 8.02 -41.64 25.81
N ALA A 65 8.82 -40.73 26.34
CA ALA A 65 9.75 -41.01 27.43
C ALA A 65 9.03 -41.39 28.72
N LEU A 66 7.98 -40.63 29.10
CA LEU A 66 7.15 -40.92 30.26
C LEU A 66 6.40 -42.25 30.13
N LEU A 67 5.85 -42.57 28.95
CA LEU A 67 5.19 -43.84 28.67
C LEU A 67 6.15 -45.03 28.69
N ALA A 68 7.38 -44.86 28.19
CA ALA A 68 8.41 -45.88 28.32
C ALA A 68 8.75 -46.15 29.79
N ALA A 69 8.83 -45.09 30.61
CA ALA A 69 9.08 -45.18 32.05
C ALA A 69 7.89 -45.77 32.85
N THR A 70 6.64 -45.46 32.47
CA THR A 70 5.44 -46.04 33.11
C THR A 70 5.23 -47.49 32.68
N LYS A 71 5.49 -47.86 31.42
CA LYS A 71 5.44 -49.26 30.99
C LYS A 71 6.46 -50.13 31.73
N THR A 72 7.64 -49.60 32.05
CA THR A 72 8.64 -50.28 32.91
C THR A 72 8.20 -50.38 34.39
N MET A 73 7.29 -49.53 34.86
CA MET A 73 6.68 -49.63 36.20
C MET A 73 5.46 -50.57 36.21
N GLU A 74 4.58 -50.51 35.20
CA GLU A 74 3.41 -51.38 35.07
C GLU A 74 3.77 -52.85 34.80
N GLU A 75 4.86 -53.13 34.07
CA GLU A 75 5.42 -54.50 33.97
C GLU A 75 5.85 -55.07 35.34
N LYS A 76 5.84 -54.26 36.40
CA LYS A 76 6.13 -54.65 37.79
C LYS A 76 4.91 -54.63 38.73
N THR A 77 3.67 -54.45 38.24
CA THR A 77 2.47 -54.41 39.12
C THR A 77 1.23 -55.04 38.46
N ASP A 78 0.55 -55.91 39.21
CA ASP A 78 -0.54 -56.80 38.74
C ASP A 78 -1.89 -56.08 38.52
N LYS A 79 -2.67 -56.56 37.55
CA LYS A 79 -3.87 -55.93 36.97
C LYS A 79 -5.13 -56.69 37.37
N LEU A 80 -6.05 -56.05 38.09
CA LEU A 80 -7.42 -56.54 38.18
C LEU A 80 -8.43 -55.39 38.15
N THR A 81 -9.50 -55.66 37.38
CA THR A 81 -10.80 -54.97 37.30
C THR A 81 -10.81 -53.57 36.68
N GLY A 82 -10.74 -53.52 35.34
CA GLY A 82 -10.98 -52.31 34.57
C GLY A 82 -12.45 -52.14 34.17
N GLU A 83 -13.23 -51.46 35.00
CA GLU A 83 -14.54 -50.93 34.63
C GLU A 83 -14.56 -49.42 34.96
N ILE A 84 -14.95 -48.58 33.99
CA ILE A 84 -14.93 -47.11 34.10
C ILE A 84 -16.37 -46.63 34.27
N THR A 85 -16.71 -46.07 35.44
CA THR A 85 -18.07 -45.64 35.81
C THR A 85 -18.19 -44.13 36.13
N ASP A 86 -17.19 -43.32 35.77
CA ASP A 86 -17.10 -41.89 36.13
C ASP A 86 -16.89 -41.00 34.88
N GLU A 87 -17.63 -39.88 34.76
CA GLU A 87 -17.50 -38.91 33.66
C GLU A 87 -16.10 -38.29 33.59
N ASP A 88 -15.46 -38.10 34.76
CA ASP A 88 -14.09 -37.58 34.87
C ASP A 88 -13.06 -38.59 34.33
N GLU A 89 -13.34 -39.88 34.42
CA GLU A 89 -12.51 -40.94 33.83
C GLU A 89 -12.75 -41.08 32.31
N PHE A 90 -13.96 -40.77 31.83
CA PHE A 90 -14.27 -40.73 30.39
C PHE A 90 -13.47 -39.64 29.67
N ASP A 91 -13.40 -38.43 30.23
CA ASP A 91 -12.62 -37.34 29.67
C ASP A 91 -11.12 -37.65 29.68
N LYS A 92 -10.62 -38.26 30.76
CA LYS A 92 -9.24 -38.77 30.83
C LYS A 92 -8.99 -39.88 29.80
N ALA A 93 -9.97 -40.76 29.55
CA ALA A 93 -9.89 -41.81 28.53
C ALA A 93 -9.88 -41.24 27.11
N GLN A 94 -10.67 -40.20 26.82
CA GLN A 94 -10.61 -39.49 25.54
C GLN A 94 -9.26 -38.82 25.31
N GLN A 95 -8.69 -38.17 26.33
CA GLN A 95 -7.35 -37.57 26.27
C GLN A 95 -6.27 -38.64 26.05
N ARG A 96 -6.35 -39.79 26.73
CA ARG A 96 -5.45 -40.94 26.52
C ARG A 96 -5.56 -41.49 25.10
N LYS A 97 -6.78 -41.66 24.56
CA LYS A 97 -7.02 -42.10 23.18
C LYS A 97 -6.45 -41.11 22.16
N ALA A 98 -6.64 -39.81 22.38
CA ALA A 98 -6.07 -38.77 21.54
C ALA A 98 -4.53 -38.75 21.60
N ALA A 99 -3.94 -38.94 22.78
CA ALA A 99 -2.50 -39.05 22.95
C ALA A 99 -1.95 -40.28 22.19
N ILE A 100 -2.56 -41.45 22.33
CA ILE A 100 -2.15 -42.68 21.62
C ILE A 100 -2.22 -42.48 20.09
N LEU A 101 -3.30 -41.87 19.58
CA LEU A 101 -3.46 -41.59 18.15
C LEU A 101 -2.38 -40.63 17.61
N VAL A 102 -2.05 -39.60 18.38
CA VAL A 102 -1.00 -38.63 18.01
C VAL A 102 0.40 -39.26 18.10
N LEU A 103 0.62 -40.16 19.06
CA LEU A 103 1.86 -40.92 19.22
C LEU A 103 2.03 -41.99 18.14
N SER A 104 0.95 -42.55 17.60
CA SER A 104 0.97 -43.54 16.51
C SER A 104 1.07 -42.89 15.13
N SER A 105 0.47 -41.71 14.94
CA SER A 105 0.55 -40.96 13.67
C SER A 105 1.98 -40.49 13.39
N LYS A 106 2.47 -40.67 12.16
CA LYS A 106 3.74 -40.05 11.70
C LYS A 106 3.56 -38.58 11.30
N HIS A 107 2.32 -38.13 11.13
CA HIS A 107 2.00 -36.82 10.56
C HIS A 107 1.46 -35.85 11.60
N PHE A 108 1.73 -34.57 11.38
CA PHE A 108 1.17 -33.48 12.18
C PHE A 108 -0.36 -33.41 11.99
N PRO A 109 -1.17 -33.17 13.04
CA PRO A 109 -2.63 -33.12 12.93
C PRO A 109 -3.09 -32.07 11.92
N GLN A 110 -4.06 -32.43 11.08
CA GLN A 110 -4.67 -31.55 10.06
C GLN A 110 -6.20 -31.55 10.24
N PRO A 111 -6.89 -30.46 9.82
CA PRO A 111 -8.35 -30.39 9.85
C PRO A 111 -9.02 -31.50 9.03
N TRP A 112 -8.47 -31.77 7.85
CA TRP A 112 -8.80 -32.88 6.97
C TRP A 112 -7.59 -33.19 6.09
N ASP A 113 -7.65 -34.30 5.36
CA ASP A 113 -6.55 -34.75 4.52
C ASP A 113 -6.25 -33.73 3.42
N ASN A 114 -4.96 -33.43 3.24
CA ASN A 114 -4.46 -32.46 2.26
C ASN A 114 -4.96 -31.00 2.46
N PHE A 115 -5.44 -30.61 3.65
CA PHE A 115 -5.86 -29.25 3.98
C PHE A 115 -4.90 -28.17 3.46
N GLY A 116 -3.60 -28.33 3.76
CA GLY A 116 -2.59 -27.37 3.35
C GLY A 116 -2.43 -27.23 1.84
N LYS A 117 -2.57 -28.35 1.09
CA LYS A 117 -2.49 -28.34 -0.38
C LYS A 117 -3.71 -27.66 -0.98
N GLU A 118 -4.91 -27.95 -0.45
CA GLU A 118 -6.16 -27.30 -0.87
C GLU A 118 -6.07 -25.78 -0.69
N VAL A 119 -5.72 -25.32 0.51
CA VAL A 119 -5.63 -23.88 0.80
C VAL A 119 -4.56 -23.21 -0.05
N MET A 120 -3.42 -23.87 -0.29
CA MET A 120 -2.38 -23.36 -1.19
C MET A 120 -2.95 -23.14 -2.60
N LYS A 121 -3.62 -24.14 -3.18
CA LYS A 121 -4.21 -24.08 -4.53
C LYS A 121 -5.29 -23.00 -4.63
N ARG A 122 -6.22 -22.93 -3.67
CA ARG A 122 -7.30 -21.92 -3.66
C ARG A 122 -6.82 -20.48 -3.48
N THR A 123 -5.59 -20.28 -3.01
CA THR A 123 -5.01 -18.95 -2.78
C THR A 123 -3.94 -18.58 -3.80
N LEU A 124 -3.83 -19.33 -4.90
CA LEU A 124 -2.97 -18.97 -6.03
C LEU A 124 -3.50 -17.72 -6.74
N ASN A 125 -2.58 -16.80 -7.03
CA ASN A 125 -2.86 -15.67 -7.91
C ASN A 125 -2.75 -16.11 -9.38
N THR A 126 -3.77 -16.78 -9.89
CA THR A 126 -3.79 -17.35 -11.24
C THR A 126 -5.13 -17.13 -11.94
N ASP A 127 -5.21 -17.44 -13.23
CA ASP A 127 -6.45 -17.35 -14.01
C ASP A 127 -7.45 -18.47 -13.64
N ILE A 128 -8.70 -18.30 -14.08
CA ILE A 128 -9.78 -19.24 -13.78
C ILE A 128 -9.44 -20.65 -14.25
N ALA A 129 -9.02 -20.83 -15.51
CA ALA A 129 -8.81 -22.15 -16.07
C ALA A 129 -7.69 -22.90 -15.35
N THR A 130 -6.59 -22.20 -15.04
CA THR A 130 -5.49 -22.77 -14.26
C THR A 130 -5.95 -23.17 -12.85
N LEU A 131 -6.69 -22.30 -12.15
CA LEU A 131 -7.21 -22.63 -10.81
C LEU A 131 -8.12 -23.86 -10.84
N GLN A 132 -9.06 -23.91 -11.78
CA GLN A 132 -10.01 -25.02 -11.90
C GLN A 132 -9.28 -26.34 -12.19
N ASN A 133 -8.26 -26.31 -13.05
CA ASN A 133 -7.42 -27.48 -13.32
C ASN A 133 -6.59 -27.90 -12.11
N GLU A 134 -6.06 -26.95 -11.32
CA GLU A 134 -5.35 -27.26 -10.08
C GLU A 134 -6.25 -27.95 -9.05
N LEU A 135 -7.54 -27.63 -9.02
CA LEU A 135 -8.48 -28.26 -8.08
C LEU A 135 -8.91 -29.66 -8.51
N ARG A 136 -8.79 -30.00 -9.80
CA ARG A 136 -9.01 -31.37 -10.30
C ARG A 136 -8.01 -32.32 -9.63
N GLY A 137 -8.51 -33.38 -9.01
CA GLY A 137 -7.71 -34.37 -8.26
C GLY A 137 -7.58 -34.10 -6.76
N LEU A 138 -8.30 -33.10 -6.21
CA LEU A 138 -8.59 -33.06 -4.79
C LEU A 138 -9.83 -33.90 -4.51
N GLU A 139 -9.74 -34.85 -3.57
CA GLU A 139 -10.83 -35.79 -3.26
C GLU A 139 -12.10 -35.12 -2.70
N ASN A 140 -11.97 -33.88 -2.20
CA ASN A 140 -13.04 -33.17 -1.51
C ASN A 140 -14.00 -32.40 -2.44
N TYR A 141 -13.76 -32.38 -3.76
CA TYR A 141 -14.53 -31.58 -4.69
C TYR A 141 -15.04 -32.42 -5.86
N ASP A 142 -16.32 -32.25 -6.18
CA ASP A 142 -16.86 -32.73 -7.45
C ASP A 142 -16.50 -31.78 -8.61
N ASP A 143 -16.70 -32.26 -9.83
CA ASP A 143 -16.36 -31.52 -11.05
C ASP A 143 -17.20 -30.24 -11.20
N GLU A 144 -18.46 -30.25 -10.77
CA GLU A 144 -19.36 -29.10 -10.84
C GLU A 144 -18.85 -27.96 -9.94
N PHE A 145 -18.48 -28.29 -8.70
CA PHE A 145 -17.88 -27.35 -7.77
C PHE A 145 -16.58 -26.81 -8.33
N CYS A 146 -15.67 -27.67 -8.83
CA CYS A 146 -14.41 -27.24 -9.40
C CYS A 146 -14.61 -26.22 -10.53
N LEU A 147 -15.58 -26.43 -11.43
CA LEU A 147 -15.91 -25.52 -12.53
C LEU A 147 -16.59 -24.22 -12.07
N SER A 148 -17.16 -24.18 -10.87
CA SER A 148 -17.77 -22.97 -10.30
C SER A 148 -16.75 -22.04 -9.61
N VAL A 149 -15.59 -22.57 -9.19
CA VAL A 149 -14.60 -21.83 -8.40
C VAL A 149 -13.92 -20.76 -9.25
N LYS A 150 -13.71 -19.59 -8.61
CA LYS A 150 -13.02 -18.43 -9.18
C LYS A 150 -11.82 -18.05 -8.29
N PRO A 151 -10.77 -17.42 -8.85
CA PRO A 151 -9.66 -16.92 -8.07
C PRO A 151 -10.10 -15.86 -7.05
N ILE A 152 -9.27 -15.65 -6.02
CA ILE A 152 -9.53 -14.65 -5.00
C ILE A 152 -9.30 -13.26 -5.58
N PHE A 153 -10.37 -12.48 -5.65
CA PHE A 153 -10.27 -11.05 -5.92
C PHE A 153 -10.09 -10.27 -4.62
N VAL A 154 -9.06 -9.42 -4.55
CA VAL A 154 -8.74 -8.67 -3.33
C VAL A 154 -9.48 -7.34 -3.34
N SER A 155 -10.48 -7.20 -2.48
CA SER A 155 -11.16 -5.92 -2.28
C SER A 155 -10.30 -4.91 -1.53
N ARG A 156 -10.35 -3.63 -1.95
CA ARG A 156 -9.68 -2.52 -1.25
C ARG A 156 -10.67 -1.42 -0.95
N MET A 157 -10.68 -0.97 0.31
CA MET A 157 -11.56 0.10 0.75
C MET A 157 -11.26 1.43 0.00
N PRO A 158 -12.25 2.02 -0.70
CA PRO A 158 -12.08 3.30 -1.39
C PRO A 158 -11.89 4.44 -0.40
N ARG A 159 -11.02 5.41 -0.76
CA ARG A 159 -10.71 6.59 0.07
C ARG A 159 -11.29 7.85 -0.55
N ARG A 160 -12.60 8.05 -0.39
CA ARG A 160 -13.36 9.16 -1.00
C ARG A 160 -13.46 10.42 -0.13
N LYS A 161 -12.51 10.63 0.78
CA LYS A 161 -12.50 11.82 1.65
C LYS A 161 -12.19 13.07 0.84
N ALA A 162 -12.98 14.13 1.06
CA ALA A 162 -12.79 15.43 0.41
C ALA A 162 -11.72 16.30 1.08
N THR A 163 -11.33 15.97 2.32
CA THR A 163 -10.39 16.74 3.13
C THR A 163 -8.98 16.16 3.03
N ALA A 164 -8.02 17.03 2.71
CA ALA A 164 -6.60 16.72 2.71
C ALA A 164 -5.78 18.02 2.77
N GLN A 165 -4.45 17.92 2.80
CA GLN A 165 -3.56 19.08 2.81
C GLN A 165 -3.81 19.97 1.58
N ALA A 166 -4.18 21.24 1.79
CA ALA A 166 -4.54 22.16 0.71
C ALA A 166 -3.34 22.57 -0.17
N HIS A 167 -2.20 22.86 0.48
CA HIS A 167 -0.95 23.27 -0.15
C HIS A 167 0.25 22.73 0.63
N LYS A 168 1.42 22.69 0.00
CA LYS A 168 2.68 22.41 0.70
C LYS A 168 3.02 23.52 1.70
N GLU A 169 3.78 23.18 2.73
CA GLU A 169 4.14 24.11 3.82
C GLU A 169 5.11 25.22 3.37
N THR A 170 5.93 24.94 2.35
CA THR A 170 6.90 25.93 1.86
C THR A 170 6.20 27.08 1.14
N ILE A 171 6.25 28.26 1.76
CA ILE A 171 5.78 29.52 1.18
C ILE A 171 6.88 30.15 0.34
N ARG A 172 6.52 30.57 -0.88
CA ARG A 172 7.42 31.17 -1.87
C ARG A 172 7.05 32.63 -2.12
N SER A 173 8.02 33.36 -2.66
CA SER A 173 7.80 34.71 -3.17
C SER A 173 6.68 34.72 -4.22
N PRO A 174 5.79 35.73 -4.18
CA PRO A 174 4.76 35.91 -5.20
C PRO A 174 5.34 36.40 -6.54
N LYS A 175 6.54 36.97 -6.52
CA LYS A 175 7.26 37.45 -7.70
C LYS A 175 7.82 36.29 -8.51
N VAL A 176 7.57 36.34 -9.82
CA VAL A 176 7.97 35.36 -10.82
C VAL A 176 9.20 35.85 -11.57
N LYS A 177 10.13 34.95 -11.85
CA LYS A 177 11.22 35.10 -12.83
C LYS A 177 10.99 34.12 -13.98
N ASP A 178 11.81 34.21 -15.02
CA ASP A 178 11.89 33.31 -16.18
C ASP A 178 11.46 31.86 -15.87
N ASN A 179 10.68 31.25 -16.77
CA ASN A 179 10.16 29.88 -16.64
C ASN A 179 9.39 29.60 -15.34
N ASP A 180 8.61 30.59 -14.86
CA ASP A 180 7.79 30.52 -13.62
C ASP A 180 8.62 30.22 -12.34
N GLN A 181 9.90 30.59 -12.35
CA GLN A 181 10.75 30.42 -11.18
C GLN A 181 10.36 31.38 -10.07
N ARG A 182 10.35 30.88 -8.83
CA ARG A 182 10.02 31.65 -7.63
C ARG A 182 11.10 31.46 -6.57
N THR A 183 11.32 32.47 -5.75
CA THR A 183 12.34 32.40 -4.70
C THR A 183 11.78 31.87 -3.38
N VAL A 184 12.60 31.09 -2.68
CA VAL A 184 12.40 30.65 -1.29
C VAL A 184 13.62 31.03 -0.47
N ARG A 185 13.42 31.41 0.80
CA ARG A 185 14.54 31.63 1.73
C ARG A 185 15.00 30.30 2.29
N MET A 186 16.26 29.97 2.09
CA MET A 186 16.91 28.78 2.65
C MET A 186 17.95 29.18 3.70
N PRO A 187 17.92 28.58 4.90
CA PRO A 187 19.00 28.68 5.88
C PRO A 187 20.32 28.18 5.32
N LEU A 188 21.43 28.89 5.61
CA LEU A 188 22.75 28.52 5.10
C LEU A 188 23.13 27.08 5.44
N ASN A 189 22.83 26.61 6.66
CA ASN A 189 23.10 25.23 7.09
C ASN A 189 22.35 24.15 6.30
N LYS A 190 21.49 24.50 5.35
CA LYS A 190 20.80 23.57 4.42
C LYS A 190 21.13 23.82 2.95
N VAL A 191 21.95 24.81 2.63
CA VAL A 191 22.24 25.27 1.27
C VAL A 191 23.47 24.56 0.72
N LYS A 192 23.32 23.84 -0.40
CA LYS A 192 24.43 23.17 -1.11
C LYS A 192 24.92 24.01 -2.30
N SER A 193 26.04 23.64 -2.92
CA SER A 193 26.62 24.37 -4.05
C SER A 193 25.61 24.61 -5.19
N ARG A 194 24.84 23.58 -5.55
CA ARG A 194 23.77 23.68 -6.56
C ARG A 194 22.69 24.72 -6.21
N ASP A 195 22.43 24.93 -4.92
CA ASP A 195 21.41 25.86 -4.45
C ASP A 195 21.96 27.30 -4.50
N VAL A 196 23.27 27.49 -4.23
CA VAL A 196 23.97 28.77 -4.40
C VAL A 196 24.04 29.14 -5.89
N GLU A 197 24.39 28.20 -6.76
CA GLU A 197 24.39 28.36 -8.21
C GLU A 197 23.02 28.79 -8.76
N ASN A 198 21.95 28.28 -8.15
CA ASN A 198 20.57 28.61 -8.47
C ASN A 198 19.97 29.70 -7.55
N SER A 199 20.81 30.57 -6.98
CA SER A 199 20.38 31.66 -6.10
C SER A 199 20.34 33.01 -6.80
N VAL A 200 19.66 33.97 -6.18
CA VAL A 200 19.66 35.39 -6.61
C VAL A 200 21.05 36.06 -6.47
N LEU A 201 21.98 35.43 -5.73
CA LEU A 201 23.27 36.04 -5.44
C LEU A 201 24.15 36.10 -6.68
N LYS A 202 23.97 35.16 -7.62
CA LYS A 202 24.69 35.11 -8.88
C LYS A 202 24.56 36.43 -9.65
N GLU A 203 23.40 37.07 -9.56
CA GLU A 203 23.15 38.37 -10.19
C GLU A 203 23.36 39.55 -9.24
N SER A 204 23.02 39.40 -7.95
CA SER A 204 22.96 40.55 -7.03
C SER A 204 24.23 40.82 -6.21
N ASP A 205 25.03 39.79 -5.88
CA ASP A 205 26.11 39.88 -4.90
C ASP A 205 27.19 38.82 -5.20
N LYS A 206 28.05 39.13 -6.17
CA LYS A 206 29.12 38.23 -6.66
C LYS A 206 30.11 37.83 -5.57
N TRP A 207 30.40 38.75 -4.63
CA TRP A 207 31.31 38.47 -3.53
C TRP A 207 30.75 37.38 -2.63
N LEU A 208 29.51 37.55 -2.16
CA LEU A 208 28.88 36.57 -1.29
C LEU A 208 28.68 35.24 -2.03
N TYR A 209 28.28 35.28 -3.30
CA TYR A 209 28.15 34.10 -4.14
C TYR A 209 29.44 33.26 -4.18
N ASN A 210 30.57 33.88 -4.52
CA ASN A 210 31.86 33.19 -4.58
C ASN A 210 32.29 32.68 -3.20
N LYS A 211 32.08 33.48 -2.15
CA LYS A 211 32.47 33.11 -0.78
C LYS A 211 31.71 31.90 -0.26
N LEU A 212 30.41 31.80 -0.57
CA LEU A 212 29.59 30.65 -0.19
C LEU A 212 30.04 29.37 -0.92
N LEU A 213 30.37 29.47 -2.22
CA LEU A 213 30.86 28.32 -3.00
C LEU A 213 32.22 27.83 -2.51
N GLU A 214 33.19 28.73 -2.30
CA GLU A 214 34.51 28.40 -1.74
C GLU A 214 34.38 27.66 -0.41
N ARG A 215 33.51 28.15 0.47
CA ARG A 215 33.34 27.55 1.80
C ARG A 215 32.68 26.18 1.76
N LEU A 216 31.72 25.99 0.85
CA LEU A 216 31.11 24.68 0.61
C LEU A 216 32.12 23.70 0.01
N ASP A 217 32.92 24.14 -0.95
CA ASP A 217 33.97 23.32 -1.59
C ASP A 217 34.99 22.83 -0.56
N THR A 218 35.47 23.71 0.32
CA THR A 218 36.42 23.39 1.40
C THR A 218 35.88 22.36 2.40
N HIS A 219 34.55 22.21 2.50
CA HIS A 219 33.89 21.31 3.45
C HIS A 219 33.13 20.18 2.77
N ASP A 220 33.55 19.77 1.56
CA ASP A 220 32.95 18.66 0.81
C ASP A 220 31.43 18.81 0.62
N ASN A 221 31.01 20.05 0.31
CA ASN A 221 29.62 20.45 0.13
C ASN A 221 28.70 20.09 1.32
N ASN A 222 29.27 20.03 2.53
CA ASN A 222 28.55 19.82 3.78
C ASN A 222 28.17 21.18 4.41
N PRO A 223 26.91 21.63 4.30
CA PRO A 223 26.51 22.97 4.72
C PRO A 223 26.54 23.17 6.24
N GLU A 224 26.31 22.13 7.03
CA GLU A 224 26.34 22.23 8.50
C GLU A 224 27.76 22.54 8.98
N LYS A 225 28.77 21.91 8.37
CA LYS A 225 30.18 22.18 8.65
C LYS A 225 30.63 23.51 8.04
N ALA A 226 30.32 23.73 6.76
CA ALA A 226 30.72 24.93 6.03
C ALA A 226 30.22 26.23 6.68
N PHE A 227 29.06 26.19 7.33
CA PHE A 227 28.42 27.37 7.90
C PHE A 227 28.27 27.31 9.42
N ALA A 228 29.04 26.45 10.10
CA ALA A 228 29.14 26.45 11.56
C ALA A 228 29.67 27.79 12.09
N GLU A 229 30.69 28.33 11.44
CA GLU A 229 31.17 29.69 11.68
C GLU A 229 30.31 30.72 10.93
N PRO A 230 29.92 31.86 11.54
CA PRO A 230 29.10 32.86 10.86
C PRO A 230 29.80 33.54 9.67
N ILE A 231 29.05 33.83 8.62
CA ILE A 231 29.51 34.61 7.46
C ILE A 231 28.99 36.04 7.55
N TYR A 232 29.87 37.02 7.31
CA TYR A 232 29.51 38.42 7.22
C TYR A 232 29.77 38.93 5.80
N LYS A 233 28.90 39.80 5.28
CA LYS A 233 29.09 40.35 3.94
C LYS A 233 30.34 41.22 3.87
N ASN A 234 31.17 40.99 2.85
CA ASN A 234 32.47 41.63 2.65
C ASN A 234 33.39 41.50 3.88
N ASP A 235 33.23 40.42 4.65
CA ASP A 235 33.92 40.15 5.93
C ASP A 235 33.79 41.27 6.99
N LYS A 236 32.81 42.16 6.84
CA LYS A 236 32.58 43.27 7.79
C LYS A 236 31.68 42.85 8.94
N LYS A 237 32.24 42.86 10.15
CA LYS A 237 31.50 42.57 11.40
C LYS A 237 30.86 43.82 12.03
N PHE A 238 31.31 45.01 11.65
CA PHE A 238 30.84 46.28 12.18
C PHE A 238 30.51 47.26 11.04
N ASP A 239 29.53 48.12 11.27
CA ASP A 239 29.23 49.23 10.36
C ASP A 239 30.19 50.42 10.54
N LYS A 240 30.02 51.46 9.74
CA LYS A 240 30.83 52.69 9.79
C LYS A 240 30.76 53.44 11.13
N ASN A 241 29.77 53.14 11.97
CA ASN A 241 29.54 53.76 13.27
C ASN A 241 29.92 52.81 14.43
N GLY A 242 30.60 51.69 14.15
CA GLY A 242 31.01 50.72 15.16
C GLY A 242 29.91 49.77 15.66
N LYS A 243 28.72 49.76 15.05
CA LYS A 243 27.64 48.85 15.43
C LYS A 243 27.82 47.47 14.79
N LYS A 244 27.64 46.41 15.58
CA LYS A 244 27.75 45.01 15.13
C LYS A 244 26.73 44.70 14.03
N LEU A 245 27.19 44.18 12.90
CA LEU A 245 26.38 43.70 11.79
C LEU A 245 25.83 42.31 12.09
N SER A 246 24.68 41.98 11.50
CA SER A 246 24.14 40.62 11.56
C SER A 246 24.82 39.72 10.52
N PRO A 247 25.19 38.48 10.87
CA PRO A 247 25.70 37.54 9.88
C PRO A 247 24.60 37.15 8.88
N VAL A 248 25.04 36.69 7.72
CA VAL A 248 24.15 36.08 6.73
C VAL A 248 23.67 34.75 7.30
N SER A 249 22.36 34.63 7.53
CA SER A 249 21.73 33.40 8.02
C SER A 249 20.97 32.63 6.94
N THR A 250 20.49 33.34 5.91
CA THR A 250 19.68 32.77 4.83
C THR A 250 20.02 33.40 3.48
N ILE A 251 19.77 32.67 2.41
CA ILE A 251 19.83 33.18 1.03
C ILE A 251 18.53 32.88 0.29
N LYS A 252 18.25 33.62 -0.79
CA LYS A 252 17.11 33.36 -1.67
C LYS A 252 17.55 32.45 -2.82
N VAL A 253 16.93 31.28 -2.90
CA VAL A 253 17.18 30.27 -3.94
C VAL A 253 15.97 30.19 -4.86
N TYR A 254 16.20 30.13 -6.17
CA TYR A 254 15.13 29.90 -7.14
C TYR A 254 14.66 28.44 -7.05
N SER A 255 13.36 28.22 -7.21
CA SER A 255 12.78 26.89 -7.29
C SER A 255 11.89 26.84 -8.52
N THR A 256 12.12 25.85 -9.37
CA THR A 256 11.34 25.54 -10.57
C THR A 256 10.18 24.63 -10.18
N GLN A 257 9.00 25.17 -9.89
CA GLN A 257 7.79 24.35 -9.69
C GLN A 257 6.55 25.07 -10.24
N PRO A 258 6.04 24.68 -11.42
CA PRO A 258 5.02 25.43 -12.16
C PRO A 258 3.58 25.20 -11.66
N SER A 259 3.37 24.44 -10.59
CA SER A 259 2.02 24.07 -10.11
C SER A 259 1.78 24.55 -8.68
N GLY A 260 0.95 25.57 -8.54
CA GLY A 260 0.58 26.13 -7.25
C GLY A 260 -0.45 27.24 -7.40
N PHE A 261 -0.69 27.97 -6.31
CA PHE A 261 -1.64 29.07 -6.25
C PHE A 261 -1.18 30.13 -5.26
N TYR A 262 -1.74 31.33 -5.42
CA TYR A 262 -1.46 32.45 -4.53
C TYR A 262 -2.29 32.36 -3.25
N ILE A 263 -1.71 32.79 -2.15
CA ILE A 263 -2.35 32.94 -0.83
C ILE A 263 -2.07 34.34 -0.28
N ASN A 264 -2.77 34.71 0.79
CA ASN A 264 -2.59 36.00 1.48
C ASN A 264 -2.71 37.19 0.52
N ASP A 265 -3.82 37.25 -0.23
CA ASP A 265 -4.13 38.30 -1.21
C ASP A 265 -3.00 38.55 -2.23
N GLY A 266 -2.43 37.46 -2.76
CA GLY A 266 -1.36 37.55 -3.76
C GLY A 266 0.03 37.84 -3.18
N LYS A 267 0.18 37.94 -1.86
CA LYS A 267 1.47 38.23 -1.19
C LYS A 267 2.38 37.02 -1.05
N ALA A 268 1.87 35.81 -1.31
CA ALA A 268 2.62 34.57 -1.20
C ALA A 268 2.15 33.55 -2.24
N PHE A 269 3.04 32.63 -2.62
CA PHE A 269 2.73 31.53 -3.52
C PHE A 269 3.07 30.19 -2.86
N VAL A 270 2.21 29.20 -3.03
CA VAL A 270 2.38 27.85 -2.48
C VAL A 270 2.10 26.80 -3.52
N ASN A 271 2.80 25.67 -3.42
CA ASN A 271 2.59 24.55 -4.32
C ASN A 271 1.33 23.76 -3.91
N ASN A 272 0.71 23.11 -4.89
CA ASN A 272 -0.46 22.26 -4.65
C ASN A 272 -0.16 21.18 -3.58
N GLY A 273 -1.13 20.97 -2.69
CA GLY A 273 -1.08 19.93 -1.68
C GLY A 273 -1.54 18.59 -2.26
N SER A 274 -2.46 17.93 -1.56
CA SER A 274 -3.01 16.64 -1.97
C SER A 274 -3.98 16.78 -3.14
N MET A 275 -3.80 15.93 -4.16
CA MET A 275 -4.84 15.62 -5.14
C MET A 275 -5.86 14.70 -4.48
N VAL A 276 -7.13 15.09 -4.49
CA VAL A 276 -8.22 14.35 -3.84
C VAL A 276 -8.82 13.32 -4.77
N ARG A 277 -8.99 13.68 -6.04
CA ARG A 277 -9.56 12.81 -7.08
C ARG A 277 -9.09 13.20 -8.47
N LEU A 278 -9.34 12.33 -9.43
CA LEU A 278 -9.19 12.58 -10.86
C LEU A 278 -10.56 12.53 -11.51
N ASP A 279 -11.00 13.64 -12.09
CA ASP A 279 -12.25 13.65 -12.87
C ASP A 279 -11.94 13.23 -14.30
N VAL A 280 -12.67 12.22 -14.80
CA VAL A 280 -12.50 11.63 -16.13
C VAL A 280 -13.61 12.14 -17.04
N TYR A 281 -13.21 12.76 -18.15
CA TYR A 281 -14.11 13.29 -19.16
C TYR A 281 -13.87 12.61 -20.51
N GLN A 282 -14.84 12.70 -21.39
CA GLN A 282 -14.71 12.30 -22.79
C GLN A 282 -15.29 13.35 -23.74
N LYS A 283 -14.74 13.41 -24.95
CA LYS A 283 -15.24 14.23 -26.06
C LYS A 283 -14.95 13.54 -27.40
N PRO A 284 -15.89 13.48 -28.34
CA PRO A 284 -15.61 13.00 -29.69
C PRO A 284 -14.68 13.98 -30.42
N ASN A 285 -13.70 13.43 -31.14
CA ASN A 285 -12.86 14.24 -32.01
C ASN A 285 -13.54 14.55 -33.35
N LYS A 286 -12.84 15.30 -34.22
CA LYS A 286 -13.35 15.67 -35.56
C LYS A 286 -13.76 14.46 -36.43
N LYS A 287 -13.27 13.26 -36.14
CA LYS A 287 -13.59 12.00 -36.84
C LYS A 287 -14.65 11.16 -36.10
N GLY A 288 -15.31 11.71 -35.07
CA GLY A 288 -16.29 11.02 -34.25
C GLY A 288 -15.71 10.02 -33.24
N LYS A 289 -14.38 9.86 -33.17
CA LYS A 289 -13.76 8.93 -32.22
C LYS A 289 -13.73 9.55 -30.82
N ILE A 290 -14.18 8.80 -29.83
CA ILE A 290 -14.11 9.20 -28.42
C ILE A 290 -12.66 9.34 -27.96
N GLU A 291 -12.37 10.47 -27.32
CA GLU A 291 -11.11 10.77 -26.66
C GLU A 291 -11.36 11.11 -25.20
N HIS A 292 -10.52 10.59 -24.31
CA HIS A 292 -10.63 10.84 -22.88
C HIS A 292 -9.69 11.97 -22.43
N PHE A 293 -10.07 12.64 -21.35
CA PHE A 293 -9.38 13.77 -20.74
C PHE A 293 -9.42 13.65 -19.21
N PHE A 294 -8.34 14.09 -18.56
CA PHE A 294 -8.20 13.99 -17.12
C PHE A 294 -8.05 15.37 -16.48
N VAL A 295 -8.87 15.63 -15.47
CA VAL A 295 -8.85 16.86 -14.67
C VAL A 295 -8.48 16.49 -13.23
N PRO A 296 -7.24 16.73 -12.79
CA PRO A 296 -6.87 16.49 -11.40
C PRO A 296 -7.51 17.54 -10.50
N VAL A 297 -8.13 17.08 -9.41
CA VAL A 297 -8.81 17.94 -8.42
C VAL A 297 -8.03 17.94 -7.12
N TYR A 298 -7.56 19.12 -6.70
CA TYR A 298 -6.79 19.31 -5.49
C TYR A 298 -7.65 19.75 -4.31
N ALA A 299 -7.19 19.45 -3.09
CA ALA A 299 -7.93 19.74 -1.86
C ALA A 299 -8.32 21.21 -1.71
N HIS A 300 -7.43 22.16 -2.07
CA HIS A 300 -7.73 23.58 -2.00
C HIS A 300 -8.84 24.03 -2.98
N GLN A 301 -9.17 23.24 -3.99
CA GLN A 301 -10.21 23.56 -4.97
C GLN A 301 -11.61 23.08 -4.52
N ILE A 302 -11.67 22.27 -3.46
CA ILE A 302 -12.92 21.74 -2.92
C ILE A 302 -13.43 22.69 -1.82
N GLY A 303 -14.71 23.04 -1.86
CA GLY A 303 -15.34 23.85 -0.83
C GLY A 303 -16.67 24.44 -1.29
N LYS A 304 -17.48 24.91 -0.32
CA LYS A 304 -18.67 25.71 -0.63
C LYS A 304 -18.26 26.96 -1.41
N ASN A 305 -19.01 27.30 -2.45
CA ASN A 305 -18.79 28.46 -3.32
C ASN A 305 -17.50 28.45 -4.16
N LYS A 306 -16.85 27.29 -4.35
CA LYS A 306 -15.77 27.15 -5.33
C LYS A 306 -16.31 26.58 -6.64
N PRO A 307 -15.91 27.12 -7.80
CA PRO A 307 -16.27 26.53 -9.08
C PRO A 307 -15.68 25.12 -9.20
N ALA A 308 -16.35 24.26 -9.96
CA ALA A 308 -15.82 22.95 -10.27
C ALA A 308 -14.49 23.09 -11.04
N PRO A 309 -13.43 22.36 -10.68
CA PRO A 309 -12.19 22.40 -11.43
C PRO A 309 -12.40 21.86 -12.85
N THR A 310 -11.95 22.62 -13.85
CA THR A 310 -12.07 22.29 -15.27
C THR A 310 -10.74 22.02 -15.96
N LYS A 311 -9.63 22.39 -15.33
CA LYS A 311 -8.32 22.43 -15.98
C LYS A 311 -7.79 21.03 -16.29
N ILE A 312 -7.55 20.76 -17.56
CA ILE A 312 -6.93 19.52 -18.05
C ILE A 312 -5.43 19.64 -17.84
N LEU A 313 -4.83 18.68 -17.13
CA LEU A 313 -3.39 18.67 -16.88
C LEU A 313 -2.82 17.29 -17.19
N PRO A 314 -1.66 17.18 -17.88
CA PRO A 314 -1.04 18.26 -18.63
C PRO A 314 -1.96 18.70 -19.77
N ALA A 315 -1.90 19.99 -20.14
CA ALA A 315 -2.75 20.53 -21.19
C ALA A 315 -2.35 19.94 -22.55
N PRO A 316 -3.23 19.17 -23.23
CA PRO A 316 -2.94 18.65 -24.55
C PRO A 316 -3.08 19.76 -25.59
N LYS A 317 -2.46 19.59 -26.77
CA LYS A 317 -2.51 20.59 -27.84
C LYS A 317 -3.97 20.92 -28.21
N GLY A 318 -4.34 22.19 -28.07
CA GLY A 318 -5.67 22.71 -28.41
C GLY A 318 -6.74 22.55 -27.32
N PHE A 319 -6.38 22.08 -26.13
CA PHE A 319 -7.32 22.04 -24.99
C PHE A 319 -6.63 22.50 -23.70
N THR A 320 -7.35 23.28 -22.91
CA THR A 320 -6.87 23.78 -21.61
C THR A 320 -7.84 23.40 -20.49
N ASP A 321 -9.12 23.58 -20.73
CA ASP A 321 -10.20 23.33 -19.77
C ASP A 321 -11.28 22.46 -20.43
N VAL A 322 -11.98 21.68 -19.61
CA VAL A 322 -13.24 21.07 -20.02
C VAL A 322 -14.35 22.12 -20.01
N ASP A 323 -15.20 22.06 -21.02
CA ASP A 323 -16.39 22.89 -21.22
C ASP A 323 -17.65 22.00 -21.32
N GLU A 324 -18.79 22.59 -21.66
CA GLU A 324 -20.08 21.91 -21.79
C GLU A 324 -20.10 20.81 -22.88
N MET A 325 -19.14 20.80 -23.81
CA MET A 325 -19.03 19.77 -24.84
C MET A 325 -18.39 18.47 -24.31
N PHE A 326 -17.84 18.48 -23.09
CA PHE A 326 -17.24 17.30 -22.47
C PHE A 326 -18.25 16.58 -21.59
N ILE A 327 -18.31 15.27 -21.73
CA ILE A 327 -19.15 14.41 -20.89
C ILE A 327 -18.28 13.87 -19.76
N LYS A 328 -18.67 14.13 -18.51
CA LYS A 328 -18.01 13.53 -17.34
C LYS A 328 -18.43 12.07 -17.21
N ILE A 329 -17.46 11.16 -17.24
CA ILE A 329 -17.67 9.72 -17.09
C ILE A 329 -17.73 9.35 -15.61
N CYS A 330 -16.71 9.74 -14.85
CA CYS A 330 -16.60 9.41 -13.44
C CYS A 330 -15.62 10.33 -12.71
N SER A 331 -15.59 10.18 -11.38
CA SER A 331 -14.56 10.73 -10.51
C SER A 331 -13.85 9.57 -9.83
N LEU A 332 -12.51 9.54 -9.94
CA LEU A 332 -11.67 8.49 -9.39
C LEU A 332 -10.98 8.96 -8.13
N TYR A 333 -11.24 8.27 -7.03
CA TYR A 333 -10.60 8.45 -5.74
C TYR A 333 -9.64 7.30 -5.47
N PRO A 334 -8.62 7.49 -4.60
CA PRO A 334 -7.69 6.42 -4.28
C PRO A 334 -8.42 5.14 -3.84
N ASN A 335 -8.01 4.01 -4.41
CA ASN A 335 -8.62 2.68 -4.30
C ASN A 335 -10.00 2.51 -4.97
N ASP A 336 -10.44 3.41 -5.86
CA ASP A 336 -11.51 3.04 -6.80
C ASP A 336 -10.95 2.07 -7.85
N TYR A 337 -11.71 1.03 -8.20
CA TYR A 337 -11.28 0.06 -9.21
C TYR A 337 -11.69 0.52 -10.61
N VAL A 338 -10.77 0.40 -11.56
CA VAL A 338 -10.93 0.92 -12.92
C VAL A 338 -10.50 -0.13 -13.92
N ARG A 339 -11.28 -0.30 -14.99
CA ARG A 339 -10.94 -1.08 -16.18
C ARG A 339 -10.80 -0.14 -17.37
N ILE A 340 -9.73 -0.31 -18.12
CA ILE A 340 -9.38 0.54 -19.25
C ILE A 340 -9.16 -0.33 -20.47
N TYR A 341 -9.97 -0.08 -21.48
CA TYR A 341 -9.86 -0.75 -22.76
C TYR A 341 -8.91 0.05 -23.63
N LEU A 342 -7.88 -0.63 -24.12
CA LEU A 342 -6.97 -0.16 -25.16
C LEU A 342 -7.25 -0.98 -26.43
N LYS A 343 -6.69 -0.56 -27.57
CA LYS A 343 -6.94 -1.23 -28.86
C LYS A 343 -6.76 -2.75 -28.83
N ASN A 344 -5.74 -3.25 -28.14
CA ASN A 344 -5.34 -4.66 -28.18
C ASN A 344 -5.29 -5.32 -26.80
N LYS A 345 -5.63 -4.61 -25.73
CA LYS A 345 -5.54 -5.14 -24.36
C LYS A 345 -6.42 -4.37 -23.39
N ILE A 346 -6.74 -5.02 -22.28
CA ILE A 346 -7.42 -4.41 -21.14
C ILE A 346 -6.38 -4.21 -20.05
N LEU A 347 -6.37 -3.04 -19.43
CA LEU A 347 -5.61 -2.76 -18.23
C LEU A 347 -6.57 -2.42 -17.10
N GLU A 348 -6.36 -3.00 -15.93
CA GLU A 348 -7.22 -2.75 -14.78
C GLU A 348 -6.43 -2.70 -13.48
N GLY A 349 -7.10 -2.20 -12.44
CA GLY A 349 -6.54 -2.11 -11.11
C GLY A 349 -7.17 -1.00 -10.28
N TYR A 350 -6.68 -0.89 -9.05
CA TYR A 350 -7.04 0.16 -8.12
C TYR A 350 -6.29 1.44 -8.43
N TYR A 351 -7.05 2.53 -8.63
CA TYR A 351 -6.50 3.86 -8.82
C TYR A 351 -5.69 4.30 -7.61
N SER A 352 -4.43 4.69 -7.81
CA SER A 352 -3.59 5.23 -6.74
C SER A 352 -3.32 6.73 -6.90
N GLY A 353 -3.28 7.24 -8.12
CA GLY A 353 -2.90 8.62 -8.36
C GLY A 353 -2.70 8.93 -9.83
N TYR A 354 -2.31 10.17 -10.10
CA TYR A 354 -2.14 10.71 -11.43
C TYR A 354 -0.80 11.44 -11.53
N ASP A 355 0.00 11.03 -12.51
CA ASP A 355 1.25 11.68 -12.83
C ASP A 355 1.01 12.80 -13.84
N ILE A 356 0.95 14.03 -13.34
CA ILE A 356 0.70 15.23 -14.15
C ILE A 356 1.82 15.53 -15.16
N SER A 357 3.04 15.01 -14.94
CA SER A 357 4.18 15.31 -15.81
C SER A 357 4.09 14.55 -17.13
N VAL A 358 3.58 13.32 -17.07
CA VAL A 358 3.40 12.42 -18.23
C VAL A 358 1.94 12.35 -18.68
N GLY A 359 1.00 12.78 -17.84
CA GLY A 359 -0.43 12.67 -18.09
C GLY A 359 -0.96 11.25 -18.00
N ALA A 360 -0.44 10.48 -17.03
CA ALA A 360 -0.75 9.07 -16.87
C ALA A 360 -1.39 8.77 -15.51
N MET A 361 -2.54 8.12 -15.53
CA MET A 361 -3.16 7.51 -14.37
C MET A 361 -2.38 6.26 -13.96
N ILE A 362 -2.25 6.05 -12.63
CA ILE A 362 -1.51 4.95 -12.04
C ILE A 362 -2.50 3.99 -11.38
N LEU A 363 -2.55 2.76 -11.90
CA LEU A 363 -3.37 1.67 -11.38
C LEU A 363 -2.48 0.54 -10.85
N TYR A 364 -2.90 -0.08 -9.75
CA TYR A 364 -2.24 -1.25 -9.18
C TYR A 364 -3.12 -2.49 -9.26
N PRO A 365 -2.58 -3.66 -9.63
CA PRO A 365 -3.31 -4.93 -9.56
C PRO A 365 -3.87 -5.19 -8.15
N HIS A 366 -5.01 -5.88 -8.05
CA HIS A 366 -5.68 -6.09 -6.76
C HIS A 366 -4.78 -6.79 -5.73
N PHE A 367 -3.97 -7.75 -6.19
CA PHE A 367 -3.11 -8.60 -5.37
C PHE A 367 -1.78 -7.96 -4.94
N THR A 368 -1.38 -6.80 -5.48
CA THR A 368 -0.03 -6.27 -5.23
C THR A 368 0.20 -5.90 -3.75
N PRO A 369 1.33 -6.30 -3.13
CA PRO A 369 1.66 -5.91 -1.77
C PRO A 369 2.32 -4.53 -1.72
N SER A 370 3.02 -4.14 -2.79
CA SER A 370 3.78 -2.90 -2.87
C SER A 370 3.14 -1.88 -3.81
N LYS A 371 3.47 -0.60 -3.59
CA LYS A 371 3.21 0.50 -4.53
C LYS A 371 4.47 0.83 -5.34
N ASP A 372 5.24 -0.17 -5.73
CA ASP A 372 6.37 0.02 -6.64
C ASP A 372 5.82 0.39 -8.03
N ILE A 373 6.28 1.50 -8.59
CA ILE A 373 5.83 1.96 -9.90
C ILE A 373 6.15 0.95 -11.01
N LYS A 374 7.13 0.06 -10.83
CA LYS A 374 7.49 -0.99 -11.80
C LYS A 374 6.37 -2.00 -12.02
N VAL A 375 5.50 -2.22 -11.04
CA VAL A 375 4.34 -3.13 -11.13
C VAL A 375 3.04 -2.40 -11.43
N ALA A 376 3.09 -1.08 -11.60
CA ALA A 376 1.91 -0.27 -11.85
C ALA A 376 1.54 -0.25 -13.34
N ASN A 377 0.25 -0.35 -13.62
CA ASN A 377 -0.31 0.00 -14.92
C ASN A 377 -0.38 1.53 -15.03
N ARG A 378 0.34 2.10 -16.02
CA ARG A 378 0.31 3.54 -16.31
C ARG A 378 -0.42 3.79 -17.62
N VAL A 379 -1.49 4.58 -17.56
CA VAL A 379 -2.37 4.78 -18.73
C VAL A 379 -2.64 6.25 -18.96
N SER A 380 -2.35 6.74 -20.17
CA SER A 380 -2.72 8.09 -20.58
C SER A 380 -4.16 8.13 -21.09
N ALA A 381 -4.86 9.24 -20.84
CA ALA A 381 -6.27 9.39 -21.21
C ALA A 381 -6.51 9.08 -22.70
N ARG A 382 -5.66 9.63 -23.56
CA ARG A 382 -5.79 9.59 -25.02
C ARG A 382 -5.56 8.20 -25.63
N SER A 383 -4.94 7.29 -24.87
CA SER A 383 -4.71 5.91 -25.31
C SER A 383 -5.93 5.01 -25.12
N ALA A 384 -6.82 5.37 -24.20
CA ALA A 384 -8.01 4.60 -23.85
C ALA A 384 -9.12 4.74 -24.89
N THR A 385 -9.72 3.61 -25.27
CA THR A 385 -10.95 3.54 -26.08
C THR A 385 -12.20 3.57 -25.21
N LEU A 386 -12.12 3.02 -23.99
CA LEU A 386 -13.18 3.07 -22.98
C LEU A 386 -12.55 3.02 -21.58
N ILE A 387 -13.13 3.77 -20.63
CA ILE A 387 -12.76 3.76 -19.22
C ILE A 387 -14.01 3.49 -18.39
N GLU A 388 -13.97 2.46 -17.56
CA GLU A 388 -15.06 2.07 -16.67
C GLU A 388 -14.61 2.00 -15.22
N ARG A 389 -15.40 2.58 -14.32
CA ARG A 389 -15.17 2.52 -12.87
C ARG A 389 -16.13 1.50 -12.27
N TYR A 390 -15.60 0.61 -11.44
CA TYR A 390 -16.36 -0.44 -10.77
C TYR A 390 -16.39 -0.18 -9.26
N ASP A 391 -17.57 -0.31 -8.67
CA ASP A 391 -17.72 -0.42 -7.22
C ASP A 391 -17.51 -1.88 -6.83
N ILE A 392 -16.42 -2.17 -6.14
CA ILE A 392 -16.10 -3.51 -5.64
C ILE A 392 -16.69 -3.66 -4.23
N ALA A 393 -17.45 -4.74 -4.02
CA ALA A 393 -18.01 -5.10 -2.72
C ALA A 393 -16.92 -5.49 -1.72
N ILE A 394 -17.26 -5.55 -0.43
CA ILE A 394 -16.29 -5.83 0.64
C ILE A 394 -15.62 -7.20 0.45
N LEU A 395 -16.37 -8.19 -0.04
CA LEU A 395 -15.84 -9.53 -0.33
C LEU A 395 -15.19 -9.65 -1.71
N GLY A 396 -15.34 -8.65 -2.59
CA GLY A 396 -14.85 -8.70 -3.97
C GLY A 396 -15.62 -9.66 -4.88
N ASP A 397 -16.75 -10.19 -4.41
CA ASP A 397 -17.59 -11.19 -5.07
C ASP A 397 -18.34 -10.65 -6.30
N ASN A 398 -18.57 -9.35 -6.36
CA ASN A 398 -19.19 -8.68 -7.51
C ASN A 398 -18.19 -8.35 -8.64
N TYR A 399 -16.92 -8.72 -8.50
CA TYR A 399 -15.94 -8.58 -9.58
C TYR A 399 -16.32 -9.47 -10.77
N ARG A 400 -16.33 -8.87 -11.96
CA ARG A 400 -16.62 -9.57 -13.21
C ARG A 400 -15.32 -10.05 -13.83
N TRP A 401 -15.01 -11.31 -13.57
CA TRP A 401 -13.98 -12.04 -14.30
C TRP A 401 -14.32 -12.08 -15.80
N LEU A 402 -13.34 -11.79 -16.64
CA LEU A 402 -13.46 -11.76 -18.09
C LEU A 402 -12.99 -13.06 -18.72
#